data_AF-A0A1Z9DXV1-F1
#
_entry.id   AF-A0A1Z9DXV1-F1
#
_cell.length_a   1.000
_cell.length_b   1.000
_cell.length_c   1.000
_cell.angle_alpha   90.00
_cell.angle_beta   90.00
_cell.angle_gamma   90.00
#
_symmetry.space_group_name_H-M   'P 1'
#
loop_
_entity.id
_entity.type
_entity.pdbx_description
1 polymer ?
#
loop_
_entity_poly.entity_id
_entity_poly.type
_entity_poly.pdbx_seq_one_letter_code
_entity_poly.pdbx_strand_id
1 'polypeptide(L)'
;MDNHFPSEIESTMVEHMNTDHQDAIEDYCHYLSIDIARIKPSISAIMKDGFVLKVGDTSYKHNFDSYCETEASVRMALVELAKKARLAKQS
;
A
#
# COMPACT_ATOMS: atom_id res chain seq x y z
N MET A 1 13.46 -17.28 3.24
CA MET A 1 13.64 -15.86 3.57
C MET A 1 12.37 -15.38 4.23
N ASP A 2 12.47 -14.74 5.39
CA ASP A 2 11.31 -14.25 6.12
C ASP A 2 10.76 -13.00 5.43
N ASN A 3 9.52 -13.07 4.95
CA ASN A 3 8.85 -12.01 4.19
C ASN A 3 8.18 -10.94 5.08
N HIS A 4 8.25 -11.11 6.40
CA HIS A 4 7.62 -10.22 7.35
C HIS A 4 8.64 -9.25 7.92
N PHE A 5 8.15 -8.07 8.26
CA PHE A 5 8.87 -7.18 9.16
C PHE A 5 8.58 -7.60 10.61
N PRO A 6 9.44 -7.22 11.56
CA PRO A 6 9.09 -7.28 12.97
C PRO A 6 7.73 -6.59 13.20
N SER A 7 6.86 -7.19 14.01
CA SER A 7 5.46 -6.74 14.15
C SER A 7 5.31 -5.27 14.53
N GLU A 8 6.23 -4.73 15.33
CA GLU A 8 6.25 -3.31 15.72
C GLU A 8 6.50 -2.41 14.50
N ILE A 9 7.51 -2.75 13.69
CA ILE A 9 7.87 -2.01 12.47
C ILE A 9 6.72 -2.05 11.45
N GLU A 10 6.14 -3.23 11.22
CA GLU A 10 4.97 -3.36 10.35
C GLU A 10 3.82 -2.48 10.82
N SER A 11 3.48 -2.55 12.12
CA SER A 11 2.38 -1.79 12.70
C SER A 11 2.58 -0.29 12.54
N THR A 12 3.80 0.20 12.79
CA THR A 12 4.14 1.63 12.59
C THR A 12 3.98 2.05 11.13
N MET A 13 4.43 1.25 10.17
CA MET A 13 4.27 1.56 8.74
C MET A 13 2.79 1.59 8.33
N VAL A 14 2.01 0.61 8.79
CA VAL A 14 0.58 0.51 8.51
C VAL A 14 -0.18 1.70 9.11
N GLU A 15 0.09 2.05 10.37
CA GLU A 15 -0.53 3.19 11.05
C GLU A 15 -0.21 4.51 10.35
N HIS A 16 1.06 4.72 9.98
CA HIS A 16 1.49 5.91 9.27
C HIS A 16 0.78 6.06 7.92
N MET A 17 0.69 4.98 7.14
CA MET A 17 -0.01 5.02 5.85
C MET A 17 -1.50 5.34 6.00
N ASN A 18 -2.17 4.70 6.95
CA ASN A 18 -3.60 4.90 7.16
C ASN A 18 -3.95 6.27 7.80
N THR A 19 -3.01 6.88 8.52
CA THR A 19 -3.21 8.16 9.21
C THR A 19 -2.83 9.34 8.31
N ASP A 20 -1.66 9.28 7.68
CA ASP A 20 -1.07 10.42 6.98
C ASP A 20 -1.28 10.39 5.45
N HIS A 21 -1.54 9.21 4.87
CA HIS A 21 -1.48 9.02 3.41
C HIS A 21 -2.77 8.43 2.81
N GLN A 22 -3.93 8.83 3.33
CA GLN A 22 -5.21 8.31 2.85
C GLN A 22 -5.43 8.53 1.34
N ASP A 23 -5.12 9.73 0.83
CA ASP A 23 -5.25 10.04 -0.60
C ASP A 23 -4.40 9.11 -1.48
N ALA A 24 -3.22 8.71 -0.99
CA ALA A 24 -2.35 7.78 -1.71
C ALA A 24 -2.95 6.37 -1.74
N ILE A 25 -3.60 5.94 -0.66
CA ILE A 25 -4.30 4.64 -0.60
C ILE A 25 -5.46 4.61 -1.62
N GLU A 26 -6.21 5.70 -1.75
CA GLU A 26 -7.26 5.83 -2.78
C GLU A 26 -6.67 5.86 -4.20
N ASP A 27 -5.54 6.55 -4.40
CA ASP A 27 -4.77 6.52 -5.65
C ASP A 27 -4.39 5.08 -6.03
N TYR A 28 -3.89 4.28 -5.08
CA TYR A 28 -3.54 2.87 -5.31
C TYR A 28 -4.74 2.04 -5.74
N CYS A 29 -5.88 2.21 -5.07
CA CYS A 29 -7.08 1.46 -5.42
C CYS A 29 -7.53 1.75 -6.84
N HIS A 30 -7.54 3.02 -7.25
CA HIS A 30 -7.89 3.39 -8.63
C HIS A 30 -6.89 2.83 -9.65
N TYR A 31 -5.59 2.91 -9.37
CA TYR A 31 -4.55 2.38 -10.26
C TYR A 31 -4.65 0.86 -10.44
N LEU A 32 -4.99 0.14 -9.36
CA LEU A 32 -5.16 -1.30 -9.37
C LEU A 32 -6.56 -1.74 -9.85
N SER A 33 -7.38 -0.80 -10.33
CA SER A 33 -8.77 -1.05 -10.76
C SER A 33 -9.63 -1.71 -9.65
N ILE A 34 -9.36 -1.38 -8.40
CA ILE A 34 -10.12 -1.81 -7.22
C ILE A 34 -11.26 -0.80 -7.02
N ASP A 35 -12.50 -1.30 -7.11
CA ASP A 35 -13.67 -0.48 -6.79
C ASP A 35 -13.78 -0.25 -5.29
N ILE A 36 -13.58 1.00 -4.88
CA ILE A 36 -13.73 1.44 -3.49
C ILE A 36 -15.14 1.96 -3.18
N ALA A 37 -16.01 2.10 -4.20
CA ALA A 37 -17.36 2.62 -4.10
C ALA A 37 -17.48 3.85 -3.16
N ARG A 38 -17.89 3.63 -1.90
CA ARG A 38 -17.95 4.64 -0.82
C ARG A 38 -17.27 4.19 0.47
N ILE A 39 -16.48 3.12 0.40
CA ILE A 39 -15.78 2.54 1.53
C ILE A 39 -14.36 3.10 1.55
N LYS A 40 -13.98 3.68 2.68
CA LYS A 40 -12.62 4.20 2.89
C LYS A 40 -11.62 3.03 2.86
N PRO A 41 -10.71 2.97 1.87
CA PRO A 41 -9.73 1.90 1.80
C PRO A 41 -8.65 2.10 2.88
N SER A 42 -8.07 1.01 3.36
CA SER A 42 -6.94 1.04 4.31
C SER A 42 -5.89 0.00 3.93
N ILE A 43 -4.67 0.17 4.44
CA ILE A 43 -3.66 -0.88 4.42
C ILE A 43 -3.83 -1.72 5.70
N SER A 44 -3.85 -3.04 5.54
CA SER A 44 -4.01 -4.00 6.64
C SER A 44 -2.71 -4.71 7.03
N ALA A 45 -1.77 -4.83 6.09
CA ALA A 45 -0.47 -5.46 6.29
C ALA A 45 0.56 -4.92 5.30
N ILE A 46 1.82 -4.88 5.72
CA ILE A 46 2.97 -4.51 4.88
C ILE A 46 4.06 -5.56 5.07
N MET A 47 4.50 -6.13 3.95
CA MET A 47 5.51 -7.17 3.88
C MET A 47 6.67 -6.72 2.98
N LYS A 48 7.74 -7.50 2.97
CA LYS A 48 8.92 -7.18 2.16
C LYS A 48 8.65 -7.31 0.66
N ASP A 49 7.72 -8.17 0.26
CA ASP A 49 7.32 -8.35 -1.14
C ASP A 49 6.14 -7.48 -1.58
N GLY A 50 5.48 -6.74 -0.68
CA GLY A 50 4.24 -6.07 -1.02
C GLY A 50 3.41 -5.61 0.17
N PHE A 51 2.13 -5.33 -0.07
CA PHE A 51 1.18 -4.86 0.94
C PHE A 51 -0.23 -5.40 0.66
N VAL A 52 -1.09 -5.30 1.67
CA VAL A 52 -2.49 -5.73 1.59
C VAL A 52 -3.41 -4.55 1.81
N LEU A 53 -4.16 -4.19 0.78
CA LEU A 53 -5.27 -3.23 0.86
C LEU A 53 -6.51 -3.92 1.40
N LYS A 54 -7.30 -3.21 2.17
CA LYS A 54 -8.59 -3.64 2.67
C LYS A 54 -9.64 -2.60 2.28
N VAL A 55 -10.72 -3.08 1.67
CA VAL A 55 -11.86 -2.27 1.25
C VAL A 55 -13.11 -3.01 1.73
N GLY A 56 -13.70 -2.50 2.82
CA GLY A 56 -14.79 -3.20 3.51
C GLY A 56 -14.30 -4.55 4.05
N ASP A 57 -14.96 -5.63 3.64
CA ASP A 57 -14.59 -7.01 4.00
C ASP A 57 -13.66 -7.68 2.99
N THR A 58 -13.27 -6.99 1.93
CA THR A 58 -12.40 -7.55 0.88
C THR A 58 -10.96 -7.09 1.08
N SER A 59 -10.02 -8.02 0.91
CA SER A 59 -8.58 -7.74 0.96
C SER A 59 -7.92 -8.03 -0.38
N TYR A 60 -7.07 -7.10 -0.83
CA TYR A 60 -6.34 -7.16 -2.09
C TYR A 60 -4.84 -7.12 -1.80
N LYS A 61 -4.13 -8.20 -2.13
CA LYS A 61 -2.67 -8.23 -2.03
C LYS A 61 -2.07 -7.64 -3.31
N HIS A 62 -1.12 -6.71 -3.15
CA HIS A 62 -0.31 -6.19 -4.24
C HIS A 62 1.17 -6.38 -3.92
N ASN A 63 1.94 -6.85 -4.91
CA ASN A 63 3.37 -7.06 -4.76
C ASN A 63 4.13 -5.82 -5.25
N PHE A 64 5.21 -5.48 -4.57
CA PHE A 64 6.17 -4.50 -5.06
C PHE A 64 6.95 -5.08 -6.25
N ASP A 65 7.45 -4.18 -7.11
CA ASP A 65 8.31 -4.54 -8.24
C ASP A 65 9.66 -5.14 -7.78
N SER A 66 10.05 -4.91 -6.52
CA SER A 66 11.31 -5.38 -5.94
C SER A 66 11.14 -5.67 -4.45
N TYR A 67 11.93 -6.61 -3.95
CA TYR A 67 11.92 -6.98 -2.54
C TYR A 67 12.48 -5.83 -1.67
N CYS A 68 11.72 -5.44 -0.65
CA CYS A 68 12.03 -4.36 0.26
C CYS A 68 12.60 -4.93 1.57
N GLU A 69 13.87 -4.70 1.86
CA GLU A 69 14.50 -5.16 3.11
C GLU A 69 14.36 -4.17 4.28
N THR A 70 14.02 -2.91 3.99
CA THR A 70 13.94 -1.81 4.97
C THR A 70 12.68 -0.97 4.81
N GLU A 71 12.25 -0.28 5.87
CA GLU A 71 11.14 0.67 5.82
C GLU A 71 11.32 1.75 4.74
N ALA A 72 12.57 2.22 4.57
CA ALA A 72 12.91 3.17 3.52
C ALA A 72 12.64 2.61 2.11
N SER A 73 12.98 1.34 1.87
CA SER A 73 12.70 0.69 0.58
C SER A 73 11.20 0.49 0.33
N VAL A 74 10.42 0.14 1.36
CA VAL A 74 8.95 0.08 1.28
C VAL A 74 8.37 1.44 0.93
N ARG A 75 8.82 2.50 1.61
CA ARG A 75 8.36 3.87 1.35
C ARG A 75 8.63 4.28 -0.09
N MET A 76 9.82 3.99 -0.61
CA MET A 76 10.14 4.28 -2.01
C MET A 76 9.22 3.53 -2.97
N ALA A 77 8.97 2.23 -2.73
CA ALA A 77 8.06 1.43 -3.56
C ALA A 77 6.63 2.00 -3.57
N LEU A 78 6.11 2.41 -2.40
CA LEU A 78 4.80 3.04 -2.27
C LEU A 78 4.73 4.42 -2.94
N VAL A 79 5.80 5.21 -2.86
CA VAL A 79 5.90 6.52 -3.55
C VAL A 79 5.91 6.34 -5.06
N GLU A 80 6.68 5.38 -5.58
CA GLU A 80 6.70 5.08 -7.02
C GLU A 80 5.33 4.59 -7.50
N LEU A 81 4.64 3.77 -6.72
CA LEU A 81 3.26 3.37 -7.02
C LEU A 81 2.31 4.57 -7.05
N ALA A 82 2.45 5.51 -6.11
CA ALA A 82 1.60 6.71 -6.06
C ALA A 82 1.84 7.60 -7.28
N LYS A 83 3.10 7.74 -7.72
CA LYS A 83 3.44 8.46 -8.95
C LYS A 83 2.79 7.78 -10.16
N LYS A 84 2.93 6.46 -10.31
CA LYS A 84 2.30 5.69 -11.41
C LYS A 84 0.78 5.88 -11.40
N ALA A 85 0.15 5.77 -10.23
CA ALA A 85 -1.29 5.98 -10.06
C ALA A 85 -1.75 7.37 -10.51
N ARG A 86 -1.04 8.42 -10.08
CA ARG A 86 -1.36 9.81 -10.43
C ARG A 86 -1.14 10.11 -11.91
N LEU A 87 -0.14 9.50 -12.54
CA LEU A 87 0.08 9.63 -13.98
C LEU A 87 -1.03 8.94 -14.78
N ALA A 88 -1.45 7.74 -14.36
CA ALA A 88 -2.55 7.02 -14.99
C ALA A 88 -3.89 7.77 -14.89
N LYS A 89 -4.14 8.49 -13.78
CA LYS A 89 -5.34 9.34 -13.61
C LYS A 89 -5.40 10.55 -14.57
N GLN A 90 -4.27 10.97 -15.12
CA GLN A 90 -4.17 12.15 -16.00
C GLN A 90 -4.17 11.79 -17.49
N SER A 91 -4.22 10.50 -17.83
CA SER A 91 -4.14 9.98 -19.20
C SER A 91 -5.51 9.63 -19.78
#